data_AF-A0A2V6RND2-F1
#
_entry.id   AF-A0A2V6RND2-F1
#
_cell.length_a   1.000
_cell.length_b   1.000
_cell.length_c   1.000
_cell.angle_alpha   90.00
_cell.angle_beta   90.00
_cell.angle_gamma   90.00
#
_symmetry.space_group_name_H-M   'P 1'
#
loop_
_entity.id
_entity.type
_entity.pdbx_description
1 polymer ?
#
loop_
_entity_poly.entity_id
_entity_poly.type
_entity_poly.pdbx_seq_one_letter_code
_entity_poly.pdbx_strand_id
1 'polypeptide(L)' 'GLEFDLTARGMGVRSQRYSMLVDDGVVKAFNLEAPGKFEVSGAETLLEQTGKLGG' A
#
# COMPACT_ATOMS: atom_id res chain seq x y z
N GLY A 1 -5.69 1.95 11.84
CA GLY A 1 -4.56 1.20 11.28
C GLY A 1 -3.65 2.08 10.43
N LEU A 2 -4.18 2.72 9.38
CA LEU A 2 -3.43 3.57 8.45
C LEU A 2 -4.10 4.94 8.29
N GLU A 3 -4.76 5.43 9.34
CA GLU A 3 -5.44 6.72 9.31
C GLU A 3 -4.45 7.82 8.99
N PHE A 4 -4.82 8.64 8.02
CA PHE A 4 -4.20 9.90 7.70
C PHE A 4 -5.25 10.98 7.87
N ASP A 5 -5.18 11.69 8.99
CA ASP A 5 -6.10 12.77 9.28
C ASP A 5 -5.72 14.02 8.47
N LEU A 6 -6.58 14.35 7.51
CA LEU A 6 -6.48 15.54 6.67
C LEU A 6 -7.71 16.45 6.84
N THR A 7 -8.41 16.34 7.98
CA THR A 7 -9.59 17.16 8.30
C THR A 7 -9.28 18.66 8.26
N ALA A 8 -8.16 19.08 8.84
CA ALA A 8 -7.68 20.48 8.79
C ALA A 8 -7.42 20.99 7.37
N ARG A 9 -7.24 20.09 6.40
CA ARG A 9 -7.04 20.39 4.98
C ARG A 9 -8.31 20.16 4.14
N GLY A 10 -9.46 19.97 4.78
CA GLY A 10 -10.77 19.77 4.13
C GLY A 10 -10.93 18.42 3.43
N MET A 11 -10.04 17.46 3.65
CA MET A 11 -10.02 16.17 2.93
C MET A 11 -10.55 14.99 3.76
N GLY A 12 -10.86 15.21 5.04
CA GLY A 12 -11.33 14.19 5.98
C GLY A 12 -10.24 13.23 6.44
N VAL A 13 -10.63 12.16 7.13
CA VAL A 13 -9.74 11.05 7.49
C VAL A 13 -9.64 10.10 6.29
N ARG A 14 -8.43 9.74 5.90
CA ARG A 14 -8.16 8.84 4.76
C ARG A 14 -7.22 7.72 5.17
N SER A 15 -7.03 6.75 4.28
CA SER A 15 -5.91 5.83 4.42
C SER A 15 -4.63 6.46 3.85
N GLN A 16 -3.49 6.16 4.46
CA GLN A 16 -2.18 6.34 3.81
C GLN A 16 -2.12 5.55 2.49
N ARG A 17 -1.22 5.92 1.59
CA ARG A 17 -1.05 5.20 0.31
C ARG A 17 -0.25 3.92 0.55
N TYR A 18 -0.80 2.79 0.13
CA TYR A 18 -0.14 1.50 0.24
C TYR A 18 -0.62 0.54 -0.86
N SER A 19 0.09 -0.57 -1.03
CA SER A 19 -0.41 -1.77 -1.71
C SER A 19 -0.15 -3.02 -0.86
N MET A 20 -0.89 -4.09 -1.12
CA MET A 20 -0.73 -5.38 -0.43
C MET A 20 -0.82 -6.52 -1.44
N LEU A 21 0.02 -7.54 -1.24
CA LEU A 21 -0.20 -8.86 -1.83
C LEU A 21 -0.85 -9.74 -0.76
N VAL A 22 -2.07 -10.19 -1.02
CA VAL A 22 -2.87 -10.99 -0.09
C VAL A 22 -3.20 -12.33 -0.74
N ASP A 23 -2.98 -13.40 0.00
CA ASP A 23 -3.25 -14.78 -0.42
C ASP A 23 -3.98 -15.50 0.71
N ASP A 24 -5.17 -16.01 0.39
CA ASP A 24 -6.12 -16.63 1.34
C ASP A 24 -6.33 -15.83 2.64
N GLY A 25 -6.56 -14.51 2.49
CA GLY A 25 -6.74 -13.60 3.62
C GLY A 25 -5.46 -13.27 4.41
N VAL A 26 -4.32 -13.86 4.05
CA VAL A 26 -3.02 -13.58 4.68
C VAL A 26 -2.23 -12.57 3.85
N VAL A 27 -1.78 -11.49 4.50
CA VAL A 27 -0.90 -10.49 3.88
C VAL A 27 0.49 -11.09 3.71
N LYS A 28 0.92 -11.31 2.46
CA LYS A 28 2.26 -11.82 2.10
C LYS A 28 3.28 -10.70 1.89
N ALA A 29 2.82 -9.53 1.44
CA ALA A 29 3.61 -8.32 1.35
C ALA A 29 2.75 -7.09 1.64
N PHE A 30 3.32 -6.11 2.33
CA PHE A 30 2.68 -4.83 2.64
C PHE A 30 3.63 -3.68 2.29
N ASN A 31 3.24 -2.85 1.33
CA ASN A 31 4.07 -1.78 0.80
C ASN A 31 3.46 -0.43 1.19
N LEU A 32 3.96 0.18 2.26
CA LEU A 32 3.51 1.50 2.73
C LEU A 32 4.40 2.59 2.15
N GLU A 33 3.79 3.64 1.60
CA GLU A 33 4.52 4.80 1.10
C GLU A 33 4.99 5.71 2.23
N ALA A 34 6.16 6.32 2.04
CA ALA A 34 6.56 7.46 2.86
C ALA A 34 5.64 8.68 2.57
N PRO A 35 5.52 9.63 3.51
CA PRO A 35 4.67 10.81 3.33
C PRO A 35 4.99 11.57 2.02
N GLY A 36 3.97 11.73 1.17
CA GLY A 36 4.08 12.44 -0.10
C GLY A 36 4.79 11.67 -1.22
N LYS A 37 5.12 10.39 -1.02
CA LYS A 37 5.79 9.54 -2.02
C LYS A 37 4.84 8.62 -2.78
N PHE A 38 5.37 8.10 -3.87
CA PHE A 38 4.78 7.05 -4.71
C PHE A 38 5.92 6.26 -5.36
N GLU A 39 6.47 5.31 -4.61
CA GLU A 39 7.67 4.56 -4.99
C GLU A 39 7.49 3.04 -4.86
N VAL A 40 6.62 2.57 -3.95
CA VAL A 40 6.52 1.13 -3.58
C VAL A 40 5.11 0.55 -3.69
N SER A 41 4.10 1.39 -3.90
CA SER A 41 2.70 0.96 -4.01
C SER A 41 2.23 0.76 -5.45
N GLY A 42 3.13 0.87 -6.43
CA GLY A 42 2.85 0.76 -7.86
C GLY A 42 2.53 -0.66 -8.35
N ALA A 43 2.03 -0.75 -9.58
CA ALA A 43 1.68 -2.01 -10.22
C ALA A 43 2.92 -2.86 -10.52
N GLU A 44 4.04 -2.21 -10.87
CA GLU A 44 5.34 -2.85 -11.12
C GLU A 44 5.82 -3.58 -9.86
N THR A 45 5.73 -2.94 -8.69
CA THR A 45 6.07 -3.56 -7.40
C THR A 45 5.21 -4.80 -7.14
N LEU A 46 3.91 -4.72 -7.38
CA LEU A 46 3.02 -5.88 -7.21
C LEU A 46 3.33 -6.99 -8.21
N LEU A 47 3.58 -6.67 -9.48
CA LEU A 47 3.89 -7.67 -10.50
C LEU A 47 5.18 -8.41 -10.16
N GLU A 48 6.23 -7.70 -9.74
CA GLU A 48 7.47 -8.31 -9.24
C GLU A 48 7.23 -9.21 -8.03
N GLN A 49 6.35 -8.82 -7.11
CA GLN A 49 6.00 -9.61 -5.93
C GLN A 49 5.23 -10.89 -6.30
N THR A 50 4.32 -10.83 -7.27
CA THR A 50 3.60 -12.02 -7.75
C THR A 50 4.52 -13.03 -8.43
N GLY A 51 5.56 -12.57 -9.15
CA GLY A 51 6.55 -13.45 -9.78
C GLY A 51 7.43 -14.20 -8.78
N LYS A 52 7.63 -13.67 -7.56
CA LYS A 52 8.44 -14.31 -6.50
C LYS A 52 7.72 -15.42 -5.76
N LEU A 53 6.39 -15.48 -5.79
CA LEU A 53 5.59 -16.53 -5.12
C LEU A 53 5.31 -17.74 -6.03
N GLY A 54 5.48 -17.61 -7.34
CA GLY A 54 5.23 -18.66 -8.32
C GLY A 54 6.47 -19.45 -8.78
N GLY A 55 7.61 -19.25 -8.11
CA GLY A 55 8.88 -19.96 -8.38
C GLY A 55 9.18 -21.05 -7.36
#